data_AF-A0A8J4Q6J9-F1
#
_entry.id   AF-A0A8J4Q6J9-F1
#
_cell.length_a   1.000
_cell.length_b   1.000
_cell.length_c   1.000
_cell.angle_alpha   90.00
_cell.angle_beta   90.00
_cell.angle_gamma   90.00
#
_symmetry.space_group_name_H-M   'P 1'
#
loop_
_entity.id
_entity.type
_entity.pdbx_description
1 polymer ?
#
loop_
_entity_poly.entity_id
_entity_poly.type
_entity_poly.pdbx_seq_one_letter_code
_entity_poly.pdbx_strand_id
1 'polypeptide(L)'
;MESEAKQKQHPRLILHNFLSDDECKELEFIHKSNSTVGYRPNVFSTTLSHLIATNSPHLLLPFVPIRETLKDKVEDFFDCQFDLFIEFTGLISWTRGASIGWHSDDNRPYLKQRDFTAVCYLNSYGRDFKGGLFHFKDGEPTTIEPLAGDVAIYTADSSNIHSVDEITDGERLTLTLWFSRDASHDEDAKLVSLLSQSLSPYNESGPCLPLPASSNMYWFSPGQSSYQQLGFDICWARLHVLGFDVYYDQDTSCDLEFSDLLMKPLRLARGNELFDQEFVNILHALQVVQFYCWKASTLQTSKIQIDTGKVVELSQSQMEKINRLNPVFSKDNQLAETVLNRMTCESRQHILDWANFVSSVSLWRDYASKLHEELVRSLPFWRTHQSIFGVQFNGA
;
A
#
# COMPACT_ATOMS: atom_id res chain seq x y z
N MET A 1 22.77 35.07 -2.06
CA MET A 1 22.89 35.64 -0.70
C MET A 1 21.61 35.52 0.13
N GLU A 2 20.49 36.21 -0.18
CA GLU A 2 19.25 36.09 0.63
C GLU A 2 18.51 34.75 0.42
N SER A 3 18.50 34.22 -0.81
CA SER A 3 18.00 32.87 -1.12
C SER A 3 18.84 31.77 -0.46
N GLU A 4 20.17 31.87 -0.54
CA GLU A 4 21.11 30.93 0.11
C GLU A 4 21.02 30.98 1.64
N ALA A 5 20.77 32.16 2.23
CA ALA A 5 20.56 32.29 3.68
C ALA A 5 19.24 31.66 4.13
N LYS A 6 18.14 31.84 3.37
CA LYS A 6 16.86 31.17 3.64
C LYS A 6 16.93 29.66 3.47
N GLN A 7 17.69 29.18 2.48
CA GLN A 7 17.90 27.74 2.26
C GLN A 7 18.70 27.08 3.39
N LYS A 8 19.61 27.81 4.04
CA LYS A 8 20.30 27.34 5.26
C LYS A 8 19.39 27.27 6.49
N GLN A 9 18.35 28.11 6.56
CA GLN A 9 17.41 28.12 7.68
C GLN A 9 16.31 27.06 7.54
N HIS A 10 15.96 26.72 6.31
CA HIS A 10 14.94 25.72 5.97
C HIS A 10 15.53 24.70 4.97
N PRO A 11 16.46 23.84 5.41
CA PRO A 11 17.13 22.92 4.51
C PRO A 11 16.14 21.91 3.95
N ARG A 12 16.01 21.91 2.62
CA ARG A 12 15.13 21.05 1.82
C ARG A 12 15.84 20.61 0.55
N LEU A 13 15.64 19.37 0.17
CA LEU A 13 16.09 18.80 -1.08
C LEU A 13 14.91 18.17 -1.82
N ILE A 14 14.71 18.61 -3.07
CA ILE A 14 13.72 18.02 -3.96
C ILE A 14 14.47 17.22 -5.03
N LEU A 15 14.17 15.93 -5.13
CA LEU A 15 14.70 15.05 -6.15
C LEU A 15 13.58 14.73 -7.12
N HIS A 16 13.78 15.04 -8.40
CA HIS A 16 12.80 14.75 -9.44
C HIS A 16 13.07 13.41 -10.10
N ASN A 17 12.02 12.64 -10.39
CA ASN A 17 12.10 11.32 -11.04
C ASN A 17 13.10 10.38 -10.32
N PHE A 18 13.09 10.40 -8.98
CA PHE A 18 13.94 9.54 -8.16
C PHE A 18 13.48 8.08 -8.26
N LEU A 19 12.16 7.83 -8.18
CA LEU A 19 11.58 6.53 -8.50
C LEU A 19 11.13 6.52 -9.96
N SER A 20 11.30 5.37 -10.61
CA SER A 20 10.70 5.10 -11.91
C SER A 20 9.18 4.91 -11.81
N ASP A 21 8.47 5.06 -12.93
CA ASP A 21 7.03 4.82 -12.98
C ASP A 21 6.66 3.39 -12.57
N ASP A 22 7.46 2.38 -12.95
CA ASP A 22 7.19 0.99 -12.56
C ASP A 22 7.37 0.77 -11.05
N GLU A 23 8.40 1.36 -10.42
CA GLU A 23 8.58 1.32 -8.96
C GLU A 23 7.41 2.03 -8.24
N CYS A 24 6.97 3.19 -8.75
CA CYS A 24 5.78 3.85 -8.22
C CYS A 24 4.55 2.94 -8.30
N LYS A 25 4.31 2.28 -9.44
CA LYS A 25 3.17 1.39 -9.63
C LYS A 25 3.27 0.09 -8.83
N GLU A 26 4.46 -0.45 -8.62
CA GLU A 26 4.71 -1.58 -7.73
C GLU A 26 4.32 -1.23 -6.29
N LEU A 27 4.78 -0.08 -5.78
CA LEU A 27 4.43 0.41 -4.45
C LEU A 27 2.93 0.78 -4.33
N GLU A 28 2.32 1.35 -5.36
CA GLU A 28 0.86 1.55 -5.39
C GLU A 28 0.10 0.22 -5.28
N PHE A 29 0.53 -0.81 -6.01
CA PHE A 29 -0.04 -2.16 -5.94
C PHE A 29 0.08 -2.72 -4.52
N ILE A 30 1.27 -2.68 -3.92
CA ILE A 30 1.51 -3.19 -2.58
C ILE A 30 0.60 -2.47 -1.58
N HIS A 31 0.50 -1.14 -1.66
CA HIS A 31 -0.37 -0.36 -0.79
C HIS A 31 -1.84 -0.75 -0.95
N LYS A 32 -2.37 -0.66 -2.19
CA LYS A 32 -3.79 -0.89 -2.46
C LYS A 32 -4.22 -2.33 -2.19
N SER A 33 -3.28 -3.27 -2.09
CA SER A 33 -3.58 -4.65 -1.75
C SER A 33 -3.31 -5.05 -0.30
N ASN A 34 -2.66 -4.20 0.51
CA ASN A 34 -2.26 -4.54 1.88
C ASN A 34 -2.55 -3.43 2.90
N SER A 35 -3.23 -2.35 2.50
CA SER A 35 -3.50 -1.24 3.39
C SER A 35 -4.48 -1.59 4.50
N THR A 36 -4.34 -0.92 5.63
CA THR A 36 -5.30 -0.86 6.74
C THR A 36 -5.82 0.56 6.92
N VAL A 37 -6.88 0.72 7.70
CA VAL A 37 -7.37 2.03 8.14
C VAL A 37 -6.30 2.70 9.00
N GLY A 38 -5.83 3.86 8.54
CA GLY A 38 -4.83 4.66 9.21
C GLY A 38 -5.40 5.39 10.43
N TYR A 39 -4.51 5.93 11.27
CA TYR A 39 -4.91 6.61 12.50
C TYR A 39 -5.62 7.96 12.28
N ARG A 40 -5.51 8.53 11.08
CA ARG A 40 -6.19 9.78 10.70
C ARG A 40 -7.45 9.47 9.91
N PRO A 41 -8.49 10.31 10.04
CA PRO A 41 -9.66 10.22 9.17
C PRO A 41 -9.26 10.22 7.70
N ASN A 42 -9.89 9.35 6.89
CA ASN A 42 -9.69 9.26 5.44
C ASN A 42 -8.25 8.90 5.00
N VAL A 43 -7.45 8.34 5.90
CA VAL A 43 -6.08 7.89 5.60
C VAL A 43 -6.00 6.36 5.70
N PHE A 44 -5.30 5.74 4.76
CA PHE A 44 -4.93 4.33 4.82
C PHE A 44 -3.41 4.17 4.93
N SER A 45 -2.96 3.09 5.57
CA SER A 45 -1.52 2.84 5.79
C SER A 45 -1.15 1.39 5.59
N THR A 46 0.00 1.16 4.95
CA THR A 46 0.68 -0.13 4.88
C THR A 46 2.06 0.02 5.48
N THR A 47 2.31 -0.60 6.63
CA THR A 47 3.63 -0.63 7.27
C THR A 47 4.35 -1.92 6.94
N LEU A 48 5.68 -1.91 6.99
CA LEU A 48 6.48 -3.12 6.78
C LEU A 48 6.16 -4.20 7.82
N SER A 49 5.89 -3.80 9.08
CA SER A 49 5.43 -4.73 10.12
C SER A 49 4.07 -5.36 9.80
N HIS A 50 3.15 -4.61 9.17
CA HIS A 50 1.85 -5.14 8.78
C HIS A 50 1.98 -6.20 7.67
N LEU A 51 2.84 -5.97 6.67
CA LEU A 51 3.14 -6.97 5.63
C LEU A 51 3.63 -8.30 6.23
N ILE A 52 4.47 -8.24 7.26
CA ILE A 52 4.93 -9.43 7.99
C ILE A 52 3.76 -10.09 8.73
N ALA A 53 2.94 -9.29 9.44
CA ALA A 53 1.82 -9.79 10.23
C ALA A 53 0.72 -10.45 9.39
N THR A 54 0.54 -10.04 8.12
CA THR A 54 -0.45 -10.60 7.18
C THR A 54 0.14 -11.67 6.27
N ASN A 55 1.25 -12.30 6.67
CA ASN A 55 1.92 -13.37 5.91
C ASN A 55 2.32 -12.95 4.48
N SER A 56 2.62 -11.67 4.28
CA SER A 56 3.12 -11.09 3.03
C SER A 56 4.53 -10.46 3.17
N PRO A 57 5.48 -11.03 3.95
CA PRO A 57 6.76 -10.37 4.23
C PRO A 57 7.64 -10.20 2.99
N HIS A 58 7.42 -11.00 1.95
CA HIS A 58 8.14 -10.93 0.67
C HIS A 58 7.93 -9.58 -0.05
N LEU A 59 6.78 -8.93 0.17
CA LEU A 59 6.49 -7.60 -0.38
C LEU A 59 7.32 -6.48 0.27
N LEU A 60 8.16 -6.77 1.26
CA LEU A 60 9.15 -5.82 1.78
C LEU A 60 10.31 -5.59 0.81
N LEU A 61 10.63 -6.57 -0.06
CA LEU A 61 11.82 -6.50 -0.91
C LEU A 61 11.87 -5.30 -1.86
N PRO A 62 10.79 -4.90 -2.54
CA PRO A 62 10.80 -3.70 -3.37
C PRO A 62 11.21 -2.42 -2.62
N PHE A 63 11.06 -2.37 -1.30
CA PHE A 63 11.46 -1.22 -0.49
C PHE A 63 12.95 -1.18 -0.19
N VAL A 64 13.66 -2.31 -0.20
CA VAL A 64 15.07 -2.41 0.24
C VAL A 64 15.98 -1.46 -0.53
N PRO A 65 16.08 -1.53 -1.88
CA PRO A 65 16.97 -0.63 -2.63
C PRO A 65 16.54 0.85 -2.52
N ILE A 66 15.22 1.10 -2.42
CA ILE A 66 14.67 2.45 -2.26
C ILE A 66 15.08 3.05 -0.91
N ARG A 67 14.97 2.27 0.18
CA ARG A 67 15.35 2.66 1.54
C ARG A 67 16.84 2.99 1.62
N GLU A 68 17.69 2.14 1.06
CA GLU A 68 19.15 2.36 1.02
C GLU A 68 19.49 3.65 0.25
N THR A 69 18.99 3.77 -0.98
CA THR A 69 19.29 4.94 -1.83
C THR A 69 18.74 6.24 -1.23
N LEU A 70 17.55 6.22 -0.63
CA LEU A 70 17.00 7.40 0.07
C LEU A 70 17.83 7.78 1.28
N LYS A 71 18.23 6.79 2.10
CA LYS A 71 19.08 7.03 3.27
C LYS A 71 20.39 7.71 2.84
N ASP A 72 21.05 7.21 1.80
CA ASP A 72 22.27 7.83 1.25
C ASP A 72 22.03 9.29 0.83
N LYS A 73 20.89 9.60 0.18
CA LYS A 73 20.56 10.98 -0.21
C LYS A 73 20.30 11.90 0.99
N VAL A 74 19.70 11.38 2.06
CA VAL A 74 19.50 12.15 3.30
C VAL A 74 20.84 12.40 3.98
N GLU A 75 21.68 11.37 4.09
CA GLU A 75 23.01 11.46 4.68
C GLU A 75 23.92 12.44 3.94
N ASP A 76 23.95 12.39 2.61
CA ASP A 76 24.70 13.31 1.76
C ASP A 76 24.22 14.76 1.91
N PHE A 77 22.91 14.98 1.97
CA PHE A 77 22.35 16.34 2.01
C PHE A 77 22.56 17.03 3.36
N PHE A 78 22.47 16.28 4.46
CA PHE A 78 22.60 16.81 5.82
C PHE A 78 23.99 16.62 6.43
N ASP A 79 24.96 16.11 5.66
CA ASP A 79 26.35 15.85 6.07
C ASP A 79 26.41 14.98 7.33
N CYS A 80 25.76 13.82 7.27
CA CYS A 80 25.59 12.91 8.40
C CYS A 80 25.79 11.44 8.05
N GLN A 81 26.79 11.18 7.21
CA GLN A 81 27.08 9.86 6.69
C GLN A 81 27.32 8.87 7.83
N PHE A 82 26.72 7.69 7.71
CA PHE A 82 26.82 6.58 8.66
C PHE A 82 26.22 6.83 10.06
N ASP A 83 25.62 7.99 10.30
CA ASP A 83 25.04 8.36 11.60
C ASP A 83 23.49 8.30 11.59
N LEU A 84 22.89 7.70 10.57
CA LEU A 84 21.44 7.72 10.38
C LEU A 84 20.81 6.32 10.40
N PHE A 85 19.65 6.22 11.03
CA PHE A 85 18.81 5.01 11.11
C PHE A 85 17.42 5.32 10.55
N ILE A 86 16.81 4.35 9.89
CA ILE A 86 15.43 4.47 9.42
C ILE A 86 14.52 4.20 10.62
N GLU A 87 13.80 5.22 11.08
CA GLU A 87 12.88 5.11 12.22
C GLU A 87 11.58 4.42 11.85
N PHE A 88 11.14 4.64 10.61
CA PHE A 88 9.86 4.15 10.12
C PHE A 88 9.81 4.19 8.61
N THR A 89 9.19 3.16 8.03
CA THR A 89 8.84 3.08 6.61
C THR A 89 7.37 2.75 6.45
N GLY A 90 6.63 3.55 5.68
CA GLY A 90 5.22 3.26 5.41
C GLY A 90 4.70 3.83 4.10
N LEU A 91 3.84 3.07 3.45
CA LEU A 91 2.99 3.57 2.37
C LEU A 91 1.75 4.19 3.00
N ILE A 92 1.46 5.43 2.64
CA ILE A 92 0.35 6.21 3.17
C ILE A 92 -0.48 6.69 2.00
N SER A 93 -1.80 6.51 2.08
CA SER A 93 -2.71 7.15 1.15
C SER A 93 -3.73 8.03 1.84
N TRP A 94 -4.01 9.16 1.19
CA TRP A 94 -4.95 10.17 1.63
C TRP A 94 -6.09 10.20 0.63
N THR A 95 -7.28 9.85 1.09
CA THR A 95 -8.50 9.86 0.25
C THR A 95 -9.26 11.15 0.40
N ARG A 96 -10.34 11.30 -0.37
CA ARG A 96 -11.21 12.48 -0.34
C ARG A 96 -11.60 12.88 1.09
N GLY A 97 -11.42 14.15 1.43
CA GLY A 97 -11.67 14.72 2.75
C GLY A 97 -10.53 14.54 3.75
N ALA A 98 -9.44 13.86 3.40
CA ALA A 98 -8.24 13.82 4.24
C ALA A 98 -7.46 15.15 4.12
N SER A 99 -6.92 15.63 5.23
CA SER A 99 -6.03 16.81 5.28
C SER A 99 -5.19 16.77 6.56
N ILE A 100 -4.14 17.58 6.62
CA ILE A 100 -3.36 17.78 7.84
C ILE A 100 -2.91 19.24 7.94
N GLY A 101 -3.27 19.89 9.05
CA GLY A 101 -2.85 21.27 9.32
C GLY A 101 -1.36 21.39 9.62
N TRP A 102 -0.92 22.63 9.84
CA TRP A 102 0.47 22.97 10.12
C TRP A 102 1.08 22.18 11.29
N HIS A 103 2.16 21.46 11.02
CA HIS A 103 2.91 20.70 12.01
C HIS A 103 4.37 20.48 11.59
N SER A 104 5.23 20.13 12.54
CA SER A 104 6.50 19.46 12.29
C SER A 104 6.34 17.95 12.56
N ASP A 105 7.21 17.13 11.99
CA ASP A 105 7.17 15.67 12.16
C ASP A 105 7.58 15.23 13.58
N ASP A 106 8.35 16.08 14.29
CA ASP A 106 8.80 15.88 15.66
C ASP A 106 7.84 16.47 16.73
N ASN A 107 6.63 16.90 16.35
CA ASN A 107 5.79 17.78 17.18
C ASN A 107 5.23 17.18 18.48
N ARG A 108 5.48 15.90 18.77
CA ARG A 108 4.97 15.19 19.96
C ARG A 108 6.08 14.44 20.67
N PRO A 109 5.97 14.20 21.99
CA PRO A 109 7.04 13.53 22.75
C PRO A 109 7.52 12.19 22.17
N TYR A 110 6.60 11.37 21.65
CA TYR A 110 6.91 10.07 21.05
C TYR A 110 7.41 10.13 19.60
N LEU A 111 7.55 11.34 19.04
CA LEU A 111 8.06 11.61 17.69
C LEU A 111 9.36 12.43 17.74
N LYS A 112 9.84 12.80 18.92
CA LYS A 112 10.99 13.71 19.10
C LYS A 112 12.32 13.15 18.62
N GLN A 113 12.40 11.83 18.44
CA GLN A 113 13.55 11.13 17.88
C GLN A 113 13.76 11.38 16.38
N ARG A 114 12.80 12.00 15.68
CA ARG A 114 12.89 12.20 14.23
C ARG A 114 13.78 13.40 13.93
N ASP A 115 14.84 13.16 13.17
CA ASP A 115 15.75 14.20 12.69
C ASP A 115 15.38 14.65 11.27
N PHE A 116 15.05 13.69 10.39
CA PHE A 116 14.80 13.96 8.98
C PHE A 116 13.58 13.18 8.46
N THR A 117 13.01 13.68 7.38
CA THR A 117 11.88 13.08 6.67
C THR A 117 12.19 12.99 5.18
N ALA A 118 11.79 11.89 4.56
CA ALA A 118 11.68 11.76 3.11
C ALA A 118 10.24 11.36 2.72
N VAL A 119 9.64 12.09 1.80
CA VAL A 119 8.31 11.79 1.23
C VAL A 119 8.47 11.57 -0.26
N CYS A 120 8.29 10.34 -0.72
CA CYS A 120 8.27 9.99 -2.14
C CYS A 120 6.82 9.94 -2.64
N TYR A 121 6.53 10.65 -3.72
CA TYR A 121 5.21 10.69 -4.32
C TYR A 121 5.04 9.54 -5.31
N LEU A 122 4.00 8.74 -5.15
CA LEU A 122 3.76 7.56 -5.99
C LEU A 122 2.79 7.84 -7.14
N ASN A 123 2.01 8.92 -7.03
CA ASN A 123 1.09 9.37 -8.06
C ASN A 123 1.04 10.90 -8.14
N SER A 124 0.41 11.44 -9.19
CA SER A 124 0.57 12.85 -9.58
C SER A 124 -0.68 13.69 -9.33
N TYR A 125 -0.47 14.89 -8.80
CA TYR A 125 -1.47 15.93 -8.69
C TYR A 125 -2.02 16.34 -10.07
N GLY A 126 -3.32 16.61 -10.15
CA GLY A 126 -4.01 17.00 -11.38
C GLY A 126 -4.30 15.85 -12.35
N ARG A 127 -3.57 14.74 -12.25
CA ARG A 127 -3.81 13.50 -13.03
C ARG A 127 -4.54 12.44 -12.22
N ASP A 128 -3.98 12.06 -11.07
CA ASP A 128 -4.44 10.92 -10.27
C ASP A 128 -5.30 11.36 -9.07
N PHE A 129 -5.10 12.59 -8.58
CA PHE A 129 -5.89 13.20 -7.51
C PHE A 129 -5.91 14.73 -7.62
N LYS A 130 -6.81 15.40 -6.88
CA LYS A 130 -6.93 16.86 -6.77
C LYS A 130 -6.96 17.31 -5.31
N GLY A 131 -6.61 18.58 -5.06
CA GLY A 131 -6.28 19.04 -3.71
C GLY A 131 -4.98 18.39 -3.22
N GLY A 132 -4.80 18.22 -1.91
CA GLY A 132 -3.67 17.43 -1.39
C GLY A 132 -2.27 18.01 -1.68
N LEU A 133 -2.18 19.31 -1.99
CA LEU A 133 -0.92 20.02 -2.17
C LEU A 133 -0.13 20.03 -0.86
N PHE A 134 1.20 19.93 -0.97
CA PHE A 134 2.08 19.91 0.19
C PHE A 134 2.72 21.28 0.38
N HIS A 135 2.48 21.90 1.53
CA HIS A 135 2.91 23.26 1.81
C HIS A 135 3.92 23.27 2.94
N PHE A 136 4.95 24.09 2.80
CA PHE A 136 5.80 24.52 3.88
C PHE A 136 5.39 25.92 4.31
N LYS A 137 5.42 26.18 5.62
CA LYS A 137 4.98 27.45 6.19
C LYS A 137 5.91 28.61 5.85
N ASP A 138 7.21 28.33 5.86
CA ASP A 138 8.30 29.30 5.65
C ASP A 138 9.34 28.69 4.69
N GLY A 139 10.20 29.50 4.09
CA GLY A 139 11.28 29.02 3.21
C GLY A 139 10.83 28.51 1.83
N GLU A 140 11.79 28.17 0.97
CA GLU A 140 11.53 27.68 -0.40
C GLU A 140 11.95 26.21 -0.60
N PRO A 141 11.21 25.42 -1.39
CA PRO A 141 9.92 25.78 -2.00
C PRO A 141 8.83 25.91 -0.94
N THR A 142 7.93 26.87 -1.11
CA THR A 142 6.75 27.06 -0.22
C THR A 142 5.67 26.01 -0.48
N THR A 143 5.51 25.56 -1.72
CA THR A 143 4.52 24.54 -2.10
C THR A 143 5.15 23.55 -3.05
N ILE A 144 4.83 22.27 -2.86
CA ILE A 144 5.19 21.17 -3.75
C ILE A 144 3.89 20.63 -4.34
N GLU A 145 3.84 20.60 -5.67
CA GLU A 145 2.86 19.83 -6.42
C GLU A 145 3.39 18.40 -6.55
N PRO A 146 2.74 17.40 -5.92
CA PRO A 146 3.20 16.01 -6.01
C PRO A 146 3.22 15.50 -7.45
N LEU A 147 4.37 14.97 -7.88
CA LEU A 147 4.51 14.26 -9.15
C LEU A 147 5.09 12.87 -8.87
N ALA A 148 4.56 11.86 -9.55
CA ALA A 148 5.01 10.48 -9.38
C ALA A 148 6.52 10.38 -9.63
N GLY A 149 7.24 9.77 -8.70
CA GLY A 149 8.69 9.62 -8.74
C GLY A 149 9.46 10.71 -7.99
N ASP A 150 8.85 11.84 -7.68
CA ASP A 150 9.53 12.93 -6.97
C ASP A 150 9.63 12.64 -5.46
N VAL A 151 10.68 13.19 -4.84
CA VAL A 151 10.95 13.07 -3.39
C VAL A 151 11.21 14.42 -2.79
N ALA A 152 10.57 14.70 -1.65
CA ALA A 152 10.90 15.82 -0.78
C ALA A 152 11.63 15.32 0.47
N ILE A 153 12.84 15.84 0.71
CA ILE A 153 13.69 15.57 1.87
C ILE A 153 13.83 16.85 2.68
N TYR A 154 13.61 16.79 4.00
CA TYR A 154 13.64 17.96 4.89
C TYR A 154 13.87 17.54 6.35
N THR A 155 14.20 18.50 7.22
CA THR A 155 14.33 18.24 8.68
C THR A 155 12.97 18.02 9.32
N ALA A 156 12.87 17.11 10.27
CA ALA A 156 11.60 16.78 10.93
C ALA A 156 11.14 17.84 11.96
N ASP A 157 12.00 18.81 12.28
CA ASP A 157 11.81 19.81 13.33
C ASP A 157 10.96 21.02 12.90
N SER A 158 10.84 22.01 13.79
CA SER A 158 10.10 23.25 13.54
C SER A 158 10.69 24.13 12.44
N SER A 159 11.87 23.81 11.92
CA SER A 159 12.44 24.49 10.75
C SER A 159 11.66 24.16 9.48
N ASN A 160 10.90 23.06 9.44
CA ASN A 160 10.12 22.68 8.27
C ASN A 160 8.67 22.36 8.65
N ILE A 161 7.99 23.32 9.29
CA ILE A 161 6.55 23.22 9.53
C ILE A 161 5.81 23.14 8.19
N HIS A 162 4.94 22.14 8.05
CA HIS A 162 4.25 21.83 6.81
C HIS A 162 2.80 21.38 7.01
N SER A 163 2.03 21.37 5.93
CA SER A 163 0.64 20.92 5.88
C SER A 163 0.32 20.26 4.55
N VAL A 164 -0.77 19.49 4.52
CA VAL A 164 -1.36 18.96 3.28
C VAL A 164 -2.79 19.47 3.20
N ASP A 165 -3.11 20.15 2.11
CA ASP A 165 -4.46 20.62 1.82
C ASP A 165 -5.44 19.45 1.68
N GLU A 166 -6.74 19.73 1.79
CA GLU A 166 -7.75 18.68 1.65
C GLU A 166 -7.68 18.01 0.27
N ILE A 167 -7.69 16.68 0.26
CA ILE A 167 -7.86 15.91 -0.97
C ILE A 167 -9.33 16.04 -1.38
N THR A 168 -9.58 16.58 -2.56
CA THR A 168 -10.95 16.87 -3.04
C THR A 168 -11.47 15.81 -4.01
N ASP A 169 -10.56 15.05 -4.65
CA ASP A 169 -10.85 14.02 -5.64
C ASP A 169 -9.65 13.05 -5.73
N GLY A 170 -9.91 11.76 -5.93
CA GLY A 170 -8.87 10.72 -6.00
C GLY A 170 -8.25 10.31 -4.65
N GLU A 171 -7.14 9.57 -4.75
CA GLU A 171 -6.36 9.05 -3.63
C GLU A 171 -4.90 9.49 -3.84
N ARG A 172 -4.29 10.24 -2.90
CA ARG A 172 -2.89 10.68 -2.95
C ARG A 172 -2.01 9.65 -2.23
N LEU A 173 -1.04 9.04 -2.93
CA LEU A 173 -0.19 7.98 -2.40
C LEU A 173 1.26 8.44 -2.23
N THR A 174 1.83 8.12 -1.07
CA THR A 174 3.24 8.41 -0.75
C THR A 174 3.92 7.23 -0.07
N LEU A 175 5.20 7.03 -0.36
CA LEU A 175 6.12 6.33 0.54
C LEU A 175 6.72 7.37 1.49
N THR A 176 6.59 7.16 2.80
CA THR A 176 7.12 8.05 3.83
C THR A 176 8.16 7.33 4.66
N LEU A 177 9.33 7.93 4.77
CA LEU A 177 10.41 7.51 5.66
C LEU A 177 10.69 8.62 6.67
N TRP A 178 10.81 8.24 7.93
CA TRP A 178 11.39 9.09 8.97
C TRP A 178 12.73 8.51 9.39
N PHE A 179 13.66 9.39 9.73
CA PHE A 179 15.02 9.01 10.11
C PHE A 179 15.37 9.57 11.48
N SER A 180 16.20 8.83 12.20
CA SER A 180 16.67 9.13 13.55
C SER A 180 18.19 8.95 13.60
N ARG A 181 18.88 9.81 14.34
CA ARG A 181 20.29 9.64 14.72
C ARG A 181 20.46 8.79 15.98
N ASP A 182 19.37 8.46 16.65
CA ASP A 182 19.33 7.53 17.77
C ASP A 182 19.04 6.10 17.28
N ALA A 183 20.06 5.24 17.37
CA ALA A 183 20.02 3.83 16.98
C ALA A 183 18.96 3.00 17.73
N SER A 184 18.49 3.46 18.91
CA SER A 184 17.43 2.75 19.63
C SER A 184 16.07 2.78 18.92
N HIS A 185 15.94 3.64 17.91
CA HIS A 185 14.75 3.79 17.07
C HIS A 185 14.91 3.13 15.69
N ASP A 186 15.95 2.31 15.47
CA ASP A 186 16.14 1.61 14.20
C ASP A 186 15.00 0.59 13.93
N GLU A 187 14.25 0.82 12.85
CA GLU A 187 13.16 -0.02 12.38
C GLU A 187 13.67 -1.42 11.97
N ASP A 188 14.88 -1.50 11.41
CA ASP A 188 15.39 -2.74 10.84
C ASP A 188 15.54 -3.84 11.89
N ALA A 189 16.11 -3.53 13.05
CA ALA A 189 16.27 -4.50 14.13
C ALA A 189 14.92 -5.14 14.54
N LYS A 190 13.86 -4.32 14.58
CA LYS A 190 12.50 -4.79 14.86
C LYS A 190 11.96 -5.66 13.73
N LEU A 191 12.10 -5.25 12.47
CA LEU A 191 11.62 -6.01 11.31
C LEU A 191 12.35 -7.34 11.17
N VAL A 192 13.67 -7.37 11.34
CA VAL A 192 14.49 -8.60 11.34
C VAL A 192 14.04 -9.56 12.43
N SER A 193 13.71 -9.07 13.62
CA SER A 193 13.15 -9.89 14.70
C SER A 193 11.79 -10.50 14.32
N LEU A 194 10.88 -9.70 13.78
CA LEU A 194 9.56 -10.17 13.33
C LEU A 194 9.64 -11.18 12.18
N LEU A 195 10.51 -10.93 11.19
CA LEU A 195 10.81 -11.85 10.09
C LEU A 195 11.38 -13.17 10.60
N SER A 196 12.24 -13.10 11.62
CA SER A 196 12.86 -14.30 12.20
C SER A 196 11.86 -15.19 12.93
N GLN A 197 10.84 -14.59 13.54
CA GLN A 197 9.77 -15.32 14.23
C GLN A 197 8.76 -15.91 13.23
N SER A 198 8.41 -15.17 12.17
CA SER A 198 7.43 -15.61 11.16
C SER A 198 7.96 -16.70 10.21
N LEU A 199 9.23 -16.60 9.81
CA LEU A 199 9.87 -17.51 8.83
C LEU A 199 10.67 -18.64 9.50
N SER A 200 10.25 -19.10 10.68
CA SER A 200 10.90 -20.22 11.38
C SER A 200 10.86 -21.51 10.53
N PRO A 201 11.94 -22.31 10.48
CA PRO A 201 12.06 -23.50 9.61
C PRO A 201 11.04 -24.63 9.89
N TYR A 202 10.22 -24.50 10.94
CA TYR A 202 9.09 -25.40 11.22
C TYR A 202 7.80 -25.00 10.49
N ASN A 203 7.73 -23.78 9.94
CA ASN A 203 6.70 -23.38 9.00
C ASN A 203 7.18 -23.86 7.62
N GLU A 204 6.75 -25.06 7.25
CA GLU A 204 7.00 -25.62 5.92
C GLU A 204 6.68 -24.60 4.82
N SER A 205 7.39 -24.76 3.70
CA SER A 205 7.35 -24.08 2.40
C SER A 205 5.95 -23.96 1.79
N GLY A 206 5.01 -23.36 2.52
CA GLY A 206 3.68 -23.05 2.06
C GLY A 206 3.73 -21.92 1.05
N PRO A 207 2.75 -21.86 0.13
CA PRO A 207 2.63 -20.72 -0.76
C PRO A 207 2.50 -19.43 0.08
N CYS A 208 3.15 -18.35 -0.37
CA CYS A 208 3.12 -17.02 0.25
C CYS A 208 1.75 -16.35 0.16
N LEU A 209 0.74 -17.00 0.70
CA LEU A 209 -0.64 -16.56 0.65
C LEU A 209 -0.91 -15.64 1.84
N PRO A 210 -1.51 -14.48 1.57
CA PRO A 210 -1.75 -13.50 2.63
C PRO A 210 -2.81 -14.02 3.61
N LEU A 211 -2.73 -13.53 4.84
CA LEU A 211 -3.73 -13.78 5.89
C LEU A 211 -4.28 -12.42 6.36
N PRO A 212 -5.61 -12.20 6.27
CA PRO A 212 -6.23 -11.01 6.82
C PRO A 212 -5.88 -10.79 8.30
N ALA A 213 -5.57 -9.55 8.67
CA ALA A 213 -5.53 -9.11 10.06
C ALA A 213 -6.95 -9.03 10.66
N SER A 214 -7.03 -8.56 11.91
CA SER A 214 -8.31 -8.34 12.59
C SER A 214 -9.21 -7.39 11.80
N SER A 215 -10.50 -7.73 11.68
CA SER A 215 -11.48 -7.02 10.85
C SER A 215 -11.63 -5.53 11.18
N ASN A 216 -11.40 -5.14 12.43
CA ASN A 216 -11.41 -3.73 12.85
C ASN A 216 -10.29 -2.89 12.20
N MET A 217 -9.21 -3.51 11.71
CA MET A 217 -8.15 -2.82 10.96
C MET A 217 -8.58 -2.49 9.52
N TYR A 218 -9.61 -3.16 9.00
CA TYR A 218 -10.09 -2.98 7.63
C TYR A 218 -11.40 -2.20 7.55
N TRP A 219 -12.13 -2.05 8.67
CA TRP A 219 -13.39 -1.33 8.67
C TRP A 219 -13.18 0.18 8.69
N PHE A 220 -13.43 0.82 7.54
CA PHE A 220 -13.40 2.27 7.40
C PHE A 220 -14.77 2.88 7.74
N SER A 221 -14.77 3.96 8.54
CA SER A 221 -15.95 4.76 8.84
C SER A 221 -15.63 6.25 8.68
N PRO A 222 -16.47 7.03 7.99
CA PRO A 222 -16.25 8.46 7.81
C PRO A 222 -16.56 9.22 9.12
N GLY A 223 -15.52 9.82 9.72
CA GLY A 223 -15.64 10.49 11.01
C GLY A 223 -15.59 9.52 12.20
N GLN A 224 -15.67 10.05 13.43
CA GLN A 224 -15.70 9.23 14.66
C GLN A 224 -17.11 8.67 14.96
N SER A 225 -17.86 8.26 13.94
CA SER A 225 -19.08 7.48 14.14
C SER A 225 -18.72 6.08 14.65
N SER A 226 -19.55 5.53 15.53
CA SER A 226 -19.37 4.17 16.03
C SER A 226 -19.39 3.16 14.86
N TYR A 227 -18.65 2.05 15.02
CA TYR A 227 -18.53 0.93 14.07
C TYR A 227 -19.86 0.38 13.50
N GLN A 228 -21.01 0.79 14.05
CA GLN A 228 -22.30 0.16 13.82
C GLN A 228 -23.25 0.96 12.92
N GLN A 229 -22.92 2.19 12.52
CA GLN A 229 -23.87 3.05 11.80
C GLN A 229 -23.53 3.26 10.31
N LEU A 230 -22.27 3.51 9.97
CA LEU A 230 -21.82 3.79 8.61
C LEU A 230 -20.39 3.28 8.39
N GLY A 231 -20.08 2.81 7.18
CA GLY A 231 -18.74 2.35 6.83
C GLY A 231 -18.72 1.18 5.86
N PHE A 232 -17.49 0.75 5.54
CA PHE A 232 -17.22 -0.38 4.68
C PHE A 232 -15.89 -1.04 5.01
N ASP A 233 -15.75 -2.30 4.65
CA ASP A 233 -14.49 -3.02 4.61
C ASP A 233 -13.65 -2.58 3.41
N ILE A 234 -12.42 -2.13 3.65
CA ILE A 234 -11.58 -1.58 2.59
C ILE A 234 -11.10 -2.63 1.59
N CYS A 235 -10.98 -3.90 1.97
CA CYS A 235 -10.58 -4.96 1.04
C CYS A 235 -11.69 -5.22 0.02
N TRP A 236 -12.91 -5.38 0.51
CA TRP A 236 -14.11 -5.49 -0.33
C TRP A 236 -14.30 -4.22 -1.18
N ALA A 237 -14.18 -3.03 -0.59
CA ALA A 237 -14.42 -1.79 -1.30
C ALA A 237 -13.44 -1.59 -2.46
N ARG A 238 -12.16 -1.95 -2.29
CA ARG A 238 -11.16 -1.88 -3.37
C ARG A 238 -11.45 -2.88 -4.50
N LEU A 239 -12.03 -4.05 -4.22
CA LEU A 239 -12.54 -4.96 -5.25
C LEU A 239 -13.78 -4.36 -5.95
N HIS A 240 -14.71 -3.84 -5.16
CA HIS A 240 -15.98 -3.30 -5.63
C HIS A 240 -15.82 -2.12 -6.59
N VAL A 241 -14.94 -1.16 -6.29
CA VAL A 241 -14.70 -0.01 -7.18
C VAL A 241 -14.03 -0.39 -8.51
N LEU A 242 -13.40 -1.57 -8.56
CA LEU A 242 -12.86 -2.17 -9.79
C LEU A 242 -13.90 -3.03 -10.55
N GLY A 243 -15.12 -3.14 -10.01
CA GLY A 243 -16.24 -3.88 -10.59
C GLY A 243 -16.24 -5.37 -10.25
N PHE A 244 -15.50 -5.79 -9.22
CA PHE A 244 -15.53 -7.17 -8.74
C PHE A 244 -16.49 -7.31 -7.56
N ASP A 245 -17.23 -8.39 -7.57
CA ASP A 245 -18.03 -8.89 -6.46
C ASP A 245 -17.36 -10.13 -5.85
N VAL A 246 -17.64 -10.40 -4.57
CA VAL A 246 -17.13 -11.58 -3.85
C VAL A 246 -18.24 -12.61 -3.67
N TYR A 247 -17.94 -13.86 -3.98
CA TYR A 247 -18.86 -14.98 -3.87
C TYR A 247 -18.28 -16.06 -2.95
N TYR A 248 -19.10 -16.55 -2.01
CA TYR A 248 -18.76 -17.62 -1.08
C TYR A 248 -19.68 -18.82 -1.33
N ASP A 249 -19.12 -20.00 -1.56
CA ASP A 249 -19.90 -21.22 -1.90
C ASP A 249 -20.76 -21.72 -0.74
N GLN A 250 -20.21 -21.68 0.47
CA GLN A 250 -20.93 -22.10 1.67
C GLN A 250 -22.11 -21.16 1.93
N ASP A 251 -23.24 -21.72 2.34
CA ASP A 251 -24.32 -20.94 2.95
C ASP A 251 -23.76 -20.30 4.22
N THR A 252 -23.26 -19.10 4.05
CA THR A 252 -22.85 -18.21 5.12
C THR A 252 -24.13 -17.87 5.84
N SER A 253 -24.48 -18.66 6.87
CA SER A 253 -25.58 -18.32 7.75
C SER A 253 -25.35 -16.89 8.24
N CYS A 254 -26.42 -16.11 8.38
CA CYS A 254 -26.37 -14.72 8.86
C CYS A 254 -25.72 -14.56 10.25
N ASP A 255 -25.31 -15.66 10.89
CA ASP A 255 -24.72 -15.73 12.22
C ASP A 255 -23.18 -15.84 12.21
N LEU A 256 -22.52 -15.88 11.04
CA LEU A 256 -21.05 -15.89 10.98
C LEU A 256 -20.49 -14.53 11.38
N GLU A 257 -19.51 -14.54 12.30
CA GLU A 257 -18.77 -13.33 12.64
C GLU A 257 -18.05 -12.79 11.41
N PHE A 258 -18.10 -11.48 11.21
CA PHE A 258 -17.49 -10.81 10.05
C PHE A 258 -16.00 -11.16 9.88
N SER A 259 -15.29 -11.32 10.99
CA SER A 259 -13.88 -11.74 11.01
C SER A 259 -13.66 -13.12 10.37
N ASP A 260 -14.57 -14.07 10.58
CA ASP A 260 -14.47 -15.41 9.99
C ASP A 260 -14.70 -15.36 8.48
N LEU A 261 -15.60 -14.48 8.03
CA LEU A 261 -15.91 -14.31 6.61
C LEU A 261 -14.70 -13.83 5.80
N LEU A 262 -13.90 -12.92 6.36
CA LEU A 262 -12.69 -12.42 5.71
C LEU A 262 -11.66 -13.53 5.45
N MET A 263 -11.62 -14.54 6.32
CA MET A 263 -10.68 -15.68 6.25
C MET A 263 -11.16 -16.81 5.34
N LYS A 264 -12.44 -16.82 4.95
CA LYS A 264 -13.01 -17.92 4.17
C LYS A 264 -12.56 -17.88 2.71
N PRO A 265 -12.41 -19.05 2.07
CA PRO A 265 -12.21 -19.12 0.64
C PRO A 265 -13.38 -18.49 -0.13
N LEU A 266 -13.06 -17.80 -1.21
CA LEU A 266 -14.03 -17.09 -2.04
C LEU A 266 -13.67 -17.16 -3.51
N ARG A 267 -14.63 -16.82 -4.38
CA ARG A 267 -14.43 -16.60 -5.81
C ARG A 267 -14.80 -15.16 -6.16
N LEU A 268 -14.26 -14.70 -7.29
CA LEU A 268 -14.55 -13.37 -7.82
C LEU A 268 -15.64 -13.45 -8.88
N ALA A 269 -16.57 -12.52 -8.84
CA ALA A 269 -17.58 -12.32 -9.87
C ALA A 269 -17.46 -10.91 -10.47
N ARG A 270 -17.96 -10.73 -11.68
CA ARG A 270 -18.08 -9.42 -12.33
C ARG A 270 -19.26 -9.45 -13.30
N GLY A 271 -20.26 -8.61 -13.07
CA GLY A 271 -21.48 -8.64 -13.87
C GLY A 271 -22.19 -10.00 -13.74
N ASN A 272 -22.38 -10.70 -14.85
CA ASN A 272 -23.01 -12.04 -14.86
C ASN A 272 -21.99 -13.18 -14.94
N GLU A 273 -20.70 -12.89 -14.79
CA GLU A 273 -19.62 -13.86 -14.94
C GLU A 273 -19.01 -14.17 -13.58
N LEU A 274 -18.76 -15.46 -13.33
CA LEU A 274 -18.07 -15.98 -12.15
C LEU A 274 -16.73 -16.57 -12.59
N PHE A 275 -15.67 -16.17 -11.90
CA PHE A 275 -14.36 -16.76 -12.06
C PHE A 275 -14.27 -18.06 -11.25
N ASP A 276 -14.24 -19.20 -11.94
CA ASP A 276 -14.17 -20.55 -11.40
C ASP A 276 -12.75 -20.89 -10.91
N GLN A 277 -12.25 -20.04 -10.00
CA GLN A 277 -11.04 -20.27 -9.26
C GLN A 277 -11.21 -19.71 -7.85
N GLU A 278 -10.94 -20.57 -6.88
CA GLU A 278 -11.01 -20.19 -5.47
C GLU A 278 -9.74 -19.44 -5.05
N PHE A 279 -9.93 -18.37 -4.29
CA PHE A 279 -8.91 -17.64 -3.56
C PHE A 279 -9.04 -17.99 -2.09
N VAL A 280 -7.91 -18.23 -1.39
CA VAL A 280 -7.94 -18.64 0.01
C VAL A 280 -8.64 -17.68 0.97
N ASN A 281 -8.68 -16.39 0.64
CA ASN A 281 -9.38 -15.35 1.39
C ASN A 281 -9.48 -14.05 0.56
N ILE A 282 -10.15 -13.04 1.10
CA ILE A 282 -10.37 -11.75 0.43
C ILE A 282 -9.07 -10.99 0.14
N LEU A 283 -8.07 -11.11 1.01
CA LEU A 283 -6.79 -10.42 0.84
C LEU A 283 -6.00 -11.02 -0.33
N HIS A 284 -6.02 -12.34 -0.48
CA HIS A 284 -5.43 -13.02 -1.64
C HIS A 284 -6.10 -12.62 -2.95
N ALA A 285 -7.43 -12.55 -2.97
CA ALA A 285 -8.17 -12.08 -4.14
C ALA A 285 -7.81 -10.62 -4.48
N LEU A 286 -7.74 -9.75 -3.48
CA LEU A 286 -7.38 -8.34 -3.65
C LEU A 286 -5.95 -8.17 -4.17
N GLN A 287 -4.97 -8.90 -3.63
CA GLN A 287 -3.59 -8.86 -4.12
C GLN A 287 -3.50 -9.25 -5.59
N VAL A 288 -4.19 -10.31 -6.03
CA VAL A 288 -4.20 -10.72 -7.44
C VAL A 288 -4.89 -9.69 -8.33
N VAL A 289 -6.00 -9.10 -7.88
CA VAL A 289 -6.72 -8.05 -8.64
C VAL A 289 -5.87 -6.78 -8.79
N GLN A 290 -5.24 -6.31 -7.72
CA GLN A 290 -4.38 -5.13 -7.79
C GLN A 290 -3.11 -5.40 -8.62
N PHE A 291 -2.55 -6.61 -8.55
CA PHE A 291 -1.44 -7.02 -9.41
C PHE A 291 -1.83 -7.02 -10.89
N TYR A 292 -3.02 -7.54 -11.22
CA TYR A 292 -3.56 -7.43 -12.57
C TYR A 292 -3.67 -5.97 -13.01
N CYS A 293 -4.20 -5.07 -12.17
CA CYS A 293 -4.29 -3.65 -12.49
C CYS A 293 -2.93 -3.00 -12.77
N TRP A 294 -1.88 -3.38 -12.02
CA TRP A 294 -0.51 -2.93 -12.27
C TRP A 294 0.04 -3.47 -13.60
N LYS A 295 -0.13 -4.76 -13.89
CA LYS A 295 0.46 -5.41 -15.08
C LYS A 295 -0.43 -5.38 -16.33
N ALA A 296 -1.67 -4.90 -16.25
CA ALA A 296 -2.66 -4.95 -17.32
C ALA A 296 -2.17 -4.32 -18.64
N SER A 297 -1.47 -3.18 -18.58
CA SER A 297 -0.94 -2.50 -19.77
C SER A 297 0.11 -3.36 -20.51
N THR A 298 0.93 -4.12 -19.77
CA THR A 298 1.92 -5.04 -20.34
C THR A 298 1.27 -6.30 -20.92
N LEU A 299 0.23 -6.82 -20.27
CA LEU A 299 -0.47 -8.05 -20.66
C LEU A 299 -1.30 -7.91 -21.94
N GLN A 300 -1.87 -6.72 -22.19
CA GLN A 300 -2.64 -6.45 -23.42
C GLN A 300 -1.79 -6.54 -24.70
N THR A 301 -0.45 -6.49 -24.60
CA THR A 301 0.45 -6.60 -25.76
C THR A 301 0.78 -8.05 -26.15
N SER A 302 0.58 -9.00 -25.22
CA SER A 302 0.82 -10.42 -25.44
C SER A 302 -0.47 -11.12 -25.90
N LYS A 303 -0.61 -11.35 -27.21
CA LYS A 303 -1.67 -12.20 -27.79
C LYS A 303 -1.45 -13.68 -27.42
N ILE A 304 -1.68 -14.04 -26.17
CA ILE A 304 -1.68 -15.44 -25.74
C ILE A 304 -3.12 -15.95 -25.87
N GLN A 305 -3.30 -17.05 -26.60
CA GLN A 305 -4.55 -17.81 -26.62
C GLN A 305 -4.70 -18.45 -25.23
N ILE A 306 -5.62 -17.95 -24.41
CA ILE A 306 -5.78 -18.40 -23.02
C ILE A 306 -7.13 -19.08 -22.85
N ASP A 307 -7.10 -20.12 -22.03
CA ASP A 307 -8.21 -20.98 -21.67
C ASP A 307 -9.31 -20.20 -20.93
N THR A 308 -10.39 -19.86 -21.63
CA THR A 308 -11.60 -19.24 -21.06
C THR A 308 -12.43 -20.23 -20.25
N GLY A 309 -11.99 -21.48 -20.09
CA GLY A 309 -12.70 -22.54 -19.35
C GLY A 309 -12.92 -22.25 -17.86
N LYS A 310 -12.28 -21.22 -17.29
CA LYS A 310 -12.43 -20.79 -15.90
C LYS A 310 -13.52 -19.72 -15.69
N VAL A 311 -14.26 -19.32 -16.72
CA VAL A 311 -15.35 -18.33 -16.56
C VAL A 311 -16.67 -19.01 -16.81
N VAL A 312 -17.57 -18.93 -15.83
CA VAL A 312 -18.92 -19.52 -15.90
C VAL A 312 -19.97 -18.44 -15.70
N GLU A 313 -21.15 -18.64 -16.28
CA GLU A 313 -22.28 -17.73 -16.08
C GLU A 313 -22.84 -17.92 -14.66
N LEU A 314 -23.10 -16.80 -13.97
CA LEU A 314 -23.71 -16.82 -12.65
C LEU A 314 -25.14 -17.34 -12.72
N SER A 315 -25.45 -18.34 -11.89
CA SER A 315 -26.83 -18.73 -11.62
C SER A 315 -27.55 -17.65 -10.80
N GLN A 316 -28.88 -17.60 -10.92
CA GLN A 316 -29.72 -16.67 -10.14
C GLN A 316 -29.49 -16.83 -8.62
N SER A 317 -29.33 -18.07 -8.14
CA SER A 317 -29.03 -18.36 -6.73
C SER A 317 -27.70 -17.75 -6.28
N GLN A 318 -26.66 -17.81 -7.11
CA GLN A 318 -25.36 -17.21 -6.79
C GLN A 318 -25.44 -15.68 -6.77
N MET A 319 -26.17 -15.07 -7.71
CA MET A 319 -26.39 -13.62 -7.73
C MET A 319 -27.16 -13.15 -6.49
N GLU A 320 -28.16 -13.91 -6.05
CA GLU A 320 -28.87 -13.63 -4.80
C GLU A 320 -27.97 -13.74 -3.57
N LYS A 321 -27.04 -14.71 -3.53
CA LYS A 321 -26.05 -14.85 -2.45
C LYS A 321 -25.12 -13.64 -2.36
N ILE A 322 -24.57 -13.18 -3.50
CA ILE A 322 -23.72 -11.97 -3.58
C ILE A 322 -24.48 -10.77 -3.02
N ASN A 323 -25.70 -10.54 -3.50
CA ASN A 323 -26.52 -9.40 -3.08
C ASN A 323 -26.87 -9.41 -1.59
N ARG A 324 -27.02 -10.60 -0.98
CA ARG A 324 -27.26 -10.74 0.47
C ARG A 324 -26.03 -10.43 1.32
N LEU A 325 -24.82 -10.65 0.80
CA LEU A 325 -23.56 -10.43 1.52
C LEU A 325 -23.05 -8.99 1.42
N ASN A 326 -23.37 -8.26 0.35
CA ASN A 326 -22.93 -6.87 0.16
C ASN A 326 -23.21 -5.95 1.37
N PRO A 327 -24.40 -5.98 2.03
CA PRO A 327 -24.67 -5.21 3.24
C PRO A 327 -23.80 -5.56 4.46
N VAL A 328 -23.12 -6.70 4.45
CA VAL A 328 -22.18 -7.11 5.51
C VAL A 328 -20.87 -6.33 5.36
N PHE A 329 -20.35 -6.23 4.15
CA PHE A 329 -19.10 -5.52 3.86
C PHE A 329 -19.26 -4.01 3.78
N SER A 330 -20.46 -3.51 3.47
CA SER A 330 -20.68 -2.08 3.27
C SER A 330 -22.09 -1.70 3.72
N LYS A 331 -22.17 -0.67 4.55
CA LYS A 331 -23.45 -0.04 4.92
C LYS A 331 -23.87 1.04 3.93
N ASP A 332 -22.93 1.51 3.10
CA ASP A 332 -23.15 2.50 2.06
C ASP A 332 -22.15 2.30 0.91
N ASN A 333 -22.62 1.74 -0.22
CA ASN A 333 -21.77 1.49 -1.38
C ASN A 333 -21.34 2.78 -2.08
N GLN A 334 -22.17 3.83 -2.04
CA GLN A 334 -21.82 5.12 -2.66
C GLN A 334 -20.67 5.78 -1.91
N LEU A 335 -20.59 5.56 -0.60
CA LEU A 335 -19.47 6.02 0.22
C LEU A 335 -18.15 5.38 -0.23
N ALA A 336 -18.12 4.06 -0.46
CA ALA A 336 -16.93 3.36 -0.96
C ALA A 336 -16.46 3.93 -2.32
N GLU A 337 -17.40 4.13 -3.25
CA GLU A 337 -17.14 4.74 -4.56
C GLU A 337 -16.63 6.18 -4.45
N THR A 338 -17.13 6.94 -3.47
CA THR A 338 -16.76 8.35 -3.26
C THR A 338 -15.38 8.50 -2.62
N VAL A 339 -15.05 7.62 -1.67
CA VAL A 339 -13.78 7.67 -0.91
C VAL A 339 -12.62 7.12 -1.74
N LEU A 340 -12.80 5.97 -2.37
CA LEU A 340 -11.74 5.30 -3.15
C LEU A 340 -11.71 5.72 -4.62
N ASN A 341 -12.58 6.66 -5.00
CA ASN A 341 -12.78 7.18 -6.35
C ASN A 341 -13.14 6.09 -7.38
N ARG A 342 -14.43 5.98 -7.69
CA ARG A 342 -14.89 5.12 -8.79
C ARG A 342 -14.27 5.59 -10.10
N MET A 343 -13.53 4.71 -10.77
CA MET A 343 -13.19 4.92 -12.19
C MET A 343 -14.49 5.20 -12.96
N THR A 344 -14.64 6.41 -13.46
CA THR A 344 -15.80 6.80 -14.26
C THR A 344 -15.91 5.89 -15.48
N CYS A 345 -17.13 5.71 -15.99
CA CYS A 345 -17.41 4.75 -17.07
C CYS A 345 -16.57 4.98 -18.34
N GLU A 346 -15.99 6.17 -18.52
CA GLU A 346 -15.12 6.54 -19.65
C GLU A 346 -13.67 6.05 -19.49
N SER A 347 -13.17 5.85 -18.26
CA SER A 347 -11.84 5.24 -18.01
C SER A 347 -11.88 3.71 -17.94
N ARG A 348 -13.04 3.09 -18.17
CA ARG A 348 -13.21 1.63 -18.35
C ARG A 348 -12.61 1.10 -19.66
N GLN A 349 -11.87 1.91 -20.40
CA GLN A 349 -11.25 1.54 -21.68
C GLN A 349 -10.15 0.48 -21.54
N HIS A 350 -9.64 0.21 -20.33
CA HIS A 350 -9.04 -1.10 -20.04
C HIS A 350 -10.17 -2.09 -19.73
N ILE A 351 -10.78 -2.61 -20.80
CA ILE A 351 -11.71 -3.73 -20.73
C ILE A 351 -11.00 -4.85 -19.98
N LEU A 352 -11.45 -5.13 -18.75
CA LEU A 352 -10.96 -6.29 -18.02
C LEU A 352 -11.27 -7.51 -18.86
N ASP A 353 -10.22 -8.25 -19.16
CA ASP A 353 -10.29 -9.44 -19.98
C ASP A 353 -9.98 -10.62 -19.06
N TRP A 354 -10.96 -11.50 -18.86
CA TRP A 354 -10.80 -12.68 -18.03
C TRP A 354 -9.65 -13.57 -18.51
N ALA A 355 -9.35 -13.58 -19.81
CA ALA A 355 -8.19 -14.29 -20.34
C ALA A 355 -6.90 -13.74 -19.71
N ASN A 356 -6.69 -12.42 -19.77
CA ASN A 356 -5.53 -11.77 -19.14
C ASN A 356 -5.53 -11.90 -17.61
N PHE A 357 -6.72 -11.90 -16.98
CA PHE A 357 -6.86 -12.10 -15.54
C PHE A 357 -6.41 -13.50 -15.10
N VAL A 358 -6.78 -14.56 -15.85
CA VAL A 358 -6.32 -15.94 -15.59
C VAL A 358 -4.80 -16.01 -15.56
N SER A 359 -4.13 -15.41 -16.56
CA SER A 359 -2.67 -15.37 -16.61
C SER A 359 -2.06 -14.59 -15.44
N SER A 360 -2.75 -13.55 -14.97
CA SER A 360 -2.28 -12.73 -13.86
C SER A 360 -2.24 -13.46 -12.54
N VAL A 361 -3.09 -14.47 -12.33
CA VAL A 361 -3.00 -15.35 -11.15
C VAL A 361 -1.63 -16.05 -11.11
N SER A 362 -1.22 -16.65 -12.23
CA SER A 362 0.06 -17.36 -12.32
C SER A 362 1.24 -16.40 -12.20
N LEU A 363 1.18 -15.25 -12.89
CA LEU A 363 2.23 -14.23 -12.82
C LEU A 363 2.38 -13.62 -11.42
N TRP A 364 1.27 -13.41 -10.71
CA TRP A 364 1.28 -12.96 -9.32
C TRP A 364 1.97 -14.00 -8.43
N ARG A 365 1.67 -15.29 -8.64
CA ARG A 365 2.33 -16.38 -7.91
C ARG A 365 3.83 -16.42 -8.18
N ASP A 366 4.25 -16.30 -9.43
CA ASP A 366 5.66 -16.29 -9.81
C ASP A 366 6.39 -15.08 -9.21
N TYR A 367 5.75 -13.91 -9.22
CA TYR A 367 6.25 -12.70 -8.56
C TYR A 367 6.42 -12.89 -7.05
N ALA A 368 5.37 -13.38 -6.36
CA ALA A 368 5.42 -13.62 -4.92
C ALA A 368 6.48 -14.67 -4.54
N SER A 369 6.57 -15.77 -5.30
CA SER A 369 7.57 -16.81 -5.11
C SER A 369 8.99 -16.29 -5.29
N LYS A 370 9.26 -15.51 -6.34
CA LYS A 370 10.57 -14.91 -6.58
C LYS A 370 11.00 -14.02 -5.40
N LEU A 371 10.12 -13.14 -4.94
CA LEU A 371 10.43 -12.27 -3.81
C LEU A 371 10.60 -13.07 -2.51
N HIS A 372 9.83 -14.13 -2.32
CA HIS A 372 9.98 -14.97 -1.14
C HIS A 372 11.34 -15.70 -1.13
N GLU A 373 11.77 -16.25 -2.26
CA GLU A 373 13.08 -16.90 -2.37
C GLU A 373 14.21 -15.92 -2.04
N GLU A 374 14.15 -14.70 -2.57
CA GLU A 374 15.13 -13.66 -2.28
C GLU A 374 15.10 -13.23 -0.81
N LEU A 375 13.91 -13.13 -0.20
CA LEU A 375 13.75 -12.82 1.22
C LEU A 375 14.40 -13.89 2.10
N VAL A 376 14.11 -15.16 1.84
CA VAL A 376 14.65 -16.30 2.59
C VAL A 376 16.18 -16.37 2.47
N ARG A 377 16.73 -16.07 1.28
CA ARG A 377 18.18 -16.02 1.07
C ARG A 377 18.84 -14.83 1.75
N SER A 378 18.16 -13.69 1.85
CA SER A 378 18.69 -12.45 2.47
C SER A 378 18.61 -12.48 4.00
N LEU A 379 17.59 -13.12 4.57
CA LEU A 379 17.31 -13.11 6.00
C LEU A 379 18.48 -13.54 6.91
N PRO A 380 19.30 -14.57 6.58
CA PRO A 380 20.48 -14.91 7.38
C PRO A 380 21.47 -13.75 7.50
N PHE A 381 21.71 -13.00 6.41
CA PHE A 381 22.60 -11.84 6.41
C PHE A 381 22.01 -10.71 7.26
N TRP A 382 20.71 -10.44 7.11
CA TRP A 382 20.04 -9.42 7.92
C TRP A 382 20.03 -9.77 9.40
N ARG A 383 19.86 -11.04 9.77
CA ARG A 383 19.98 -11.52 11.16
C ARG A 383 21.37 -11.28 11.72
N THR A 384 22.43 -11.55 10.95
CA THR A 384 23.80 -11.35 11.40
C THR A 384 24.10 -9.88 11.69
N HIS A 385 23.57 -8.96 10.87
CA HIS A 385 23.89 -7.53 10.97
C HIS A 385 22.81 -6.70 11.69
N GLN A 386 21.66 -7.30 12.03
CA GLN A 386 20.48 -6.60 12.56
C GLN A 386 20.02 -5.43 11.68
N SER A 387 20.24 -5.51 10.37
CA SER A 387 19.90 -4.47 9.39
C SER A 387 19.40 -5.09 8.10
N ILE A 388 18.55 -4.37 7.35
CA ILE A 388 17.97 -4.79 6.07
C ILE A 388 18.67 -4.02 4.95
N PHE A 389 19.32 -4.76 4.05
CA PHE A 389 20.11 -4.20 2.95
C PHE A 389 20.12 -5.15 1.74
N GLY A 390 20.49 -4.63 0.57
CA GLY A 390 20.62 -5.42 -0.66
C GLY A 390 21.71 -6.48 -0.55
N VAL A 391 21.35 -7.76 -0.63
CA VAL A 391 22.31 -8.87 -0.59
C VAL A 391 22.68 -9.30 -2.00
N GLN A 392 23.96 -9.12 -2.36
CA GLN A 392 24.49 -9.66 -3.60
C GLN A 392 24.77 -11.15 -3.46
N PHE A 393 24.01 -11.97 -4.17
CA PHE A 393 24.29 -13.39 -4.28
C PHE A 393 25.21 -13.63 -5.47
N ASN A 394 26.48 -13.91 -5.21
CA ASN A 394 27.36 -14.45 -6.25
C ASN A 394 26.71 -15.73 -6.80
N GLY A 395 26.48 -15.78 -8.12
CA GLY A 395 25.81 -16.89 -8.78
C GLY A 395 26.47 -18.22 -8.43
N ALA A 396 25.65 -19.23 -8.18
CA ALA A 396 26.09 -20.63 -8.11
C ALA A 396 26.46 -21.14 -9.51
#